data_AF-A0A7C9VGS7-F1
#
_entry.id   AF-A0A7C9VGS7-F1
#
_cell.length_a   1.000
_cell.length_b   1.000
_cell.length_c   1.000
_cell.angle_alpha   90.00
_cell.angle_beta   90.00
_cell.angle_gamma   90.00
#
_symmetry.space_group_name_H-M   'P 1'
#
loop_
_entity.id
_entity.type
_entity.pdbx_description
1 polymer ?
#
loop_
_entity_poly.entity_id
_entity_poly.type
_entity_poly.pdbx_seq_one_letter_code
_entity_poly.pdbx_strand_id
1 'polypeptide(L)'
;MKTLSIDLVAGIVLLAAALVLPLTGMDYLVGIAFNLAMWVALTQSWSILSAMTGYVSLGHVVFCGIGAYMVALTTGSLPLAASLGFAGLAAGVSALVIGLPVLRVRGPYFVILTFGLAELVKNVIVQIETGLGQFSRLIFDAPPLNSLYLVMLGLAVAVTVAAVFVRHSKLGRGLIAIRENEEAAEAIGVPVIRLKLIAFVAAAIIPGIVGGVMLLRTSYFEAAQAFDPVISFSIVTMAIVGGSGSARGPILGAFAFVLLSELLWARFPQLYMIILGILLILFILFVPRGLSGLLDRKEARQ
;
A
#
# COMPACT_ATOMS: atom_id res chain seq x y z
N MET A 1 -14.20 -21.91 -15.32
CA MET A 1 -15.39 -21.02 -15.37
C MET A 1 -16.25 -21.04 -14.10
N LYS A 2 -16.42 -22.17 -13.39
CA LYS A 2 -17.20 -22.22 -12.12
C LYS A 2 -16.52 -21.55 -10.90
N THR A 3 -15.19 -21.56 -10.81
CA THR A 3 -14.46 -20.89 -9.70
C THR A 3 -14.55 -19.37 -9.76
N LEU A 4 -14.42 -18.80 -10.97
CA LEU A 4 -14.55 -17.35 -11.21
C LEU A 4 -15.90 -16.77 -10.73
N SER A 5 -16.99 -17.53 -10.85
CA SER A 5 -18.32 -17.10 -10.38
C SER A 5 -18.45 -17.13 -8.85
N ILE A 6 -17.79 -18.08 -8.17
CA ILE A 6 -17.82 -18.18 -6.70
C ILE A 6 -16.98 -17.08 -6.06
N ASP A 7 -15.81 -16.79 -6.63
CA ASP A 7 -14.93 -15.73 -6.18
C ASP A 7 -15.53 -14.33 -6.39
N LEU A 8 -16.26 -14.15 -7.49
CA LEU A 8 -16.98 -12.90 -7.76
C LEU A 8 -18.13 -12.70 -6.76
N VAL A 9 -18.90 -13.75 -6.48
CA VAL A 9 -20.00 -13.71 -5.50
C VAL A 9 -19.47 -13.48 -4.09
N ALA A 10 -18.40 -14.16 -3.68
CA ALA A 10 -17.76 -13.94 -2.38
C ALA A 10 -17.21 -12.51 -2.25
N GLY A 11 -16.61 -11.97 -3.32
CA GLY A 11 -16.17 -10.58 -3.38
C GLY A 11 -17.31 -9.58 -3.24
N ILE A 12 -18.43 -9.81 -3.94
CA ILE A 12 -19.63 -8.96 -3.85
C ILE A 12 -20.25 -9.00 -2.45
N VAL A 13 -20.31 -10.18 -1.82
CA VAL A 13 -20.84 -10.35 -0.46
C VAL A 13 -19.96 -9.64 0.57
N LEU A 14 -18.63 -9.77 0.46
CA LEU A 14 -17.69 -9.07 1.34
C LEU A 14 -17.77 -7.55 1.16
N LEU A 15 -17.94 -7.09 -0.08
CA LEU A 15 -18.10 -5.67 -0.39
C LEU A 15 -19.43 -5.12 0.16
N ALA A 16 -20.52 -5.88 0.04
CA ALA A 16 -21.81 -5.53 0.61
C ALA A 16 -21.75 -5.47 2.14
N ALA A 17 -21.11 -6.45 2.79
CA ALA A 17 -20.90 -6.44 4.24
C ALA A 17 -20.06 -5.24 4.69
N ALA A 18 -19.01 -4.89 3.94
CA ALA A 18 -18.19 -3.71 4.19
C ALA A 18 -18.99 -2.40 4.04
N LEU A 19 -19.91 -2.32 3.07
CA LEU A 19 -20.74 -1.14 2.85
C LEU A 19 -21.79 -0.91 3.95
N VAL A 20 -22.29 -1.99 4.56
CA VAL A 20 -23.30 -1.94 5.63
C VAL A 20 -22.67 -1.65 7.00
N LEU A 21 -21.36 -1.89 7.16
CA LEU A 21 -20.64 -1.73 8.43
C LEU A 21 -20.78 -0.35 9.08
N PRO A 22 -20.75 0.79 8.36
CA PRO A 22 -20.95 2.11 8.94
C PRO A 22 -22.37 2.34 9.51
N LEU A 23 -23.35 1.55 9.06
CA LEU A 23 -24.75 1.66 9.49
C LEU A 23 -25.02 0.94 10.81
N THR A 24 -24.08 0.13 11.31
CA THR A 24 -24.26 -0.62 12.56
C THR A 24 -23.97 0.22 13.81
N GLY A 25 -23.36 1.40 13.66
CA GLY A 25 -23.03 2.30 14.77
C GLY A 25 -21.87 1.82 15.66
N MET A 26 -21.13 0.79 15.24
CA MET A 26 -19.99 0.24 15.98
C MET A 26 -18.66 0.87 15.53
N ASP A 27 -18.32 2.03 16.10
CA ASP A 27 -17.11 2.81 15.73
C ASP A 27 -15.80 1.99 15.80
N TYR A 28 -15.72 1.06 16.75
CA TYR A 28 -14.57 0.15 16.88
C TYR A 28 -14.39 -0.75 15.65
N LEU A 29 -15.47 -1.37 15.17
CA LEU A 29 -15.42 -2.22 13.98
C LEU A 29 -15.15 -1.40 12.71
N VAL A 30 -15.69 -0.19 12.62
CA VAL A 30 -15.38 0.74 11.52
C VAL A 30 -13.89 1.13 11.54
N GLY A 31 -13.31 1.28 12.73
CA GLY A 31 -11.88 1.50 12.91
C GLY A 31 -11.02 0.36 12.37
N ILE A 32 -11.33 -0.88 12.75
CA ILE A 32 -10.65 -2.08 12.23
C ILE A 32 -10.82 -2.17 10.72
N ALA A 33 -12.04 -1.98 10.21
CA ALA A 33 -12.34 -2.05 8.79
C ALA A 33 -11.60 -0.95 7.99
N PHE A 34 -11.44 0.26 8.55
CA PHE A 34 -10.63 1.34 7.98
C PHE A 34 -9.17 0.91 7.85
N ASN A 35 -8.57 0.38 8.92
CA ASN A 35 -7.19 -0.09 8.91
C ASN A 35 -7.01 -1.23 7.89
N LEU A 36 -7.97 -2.15 7.81
CA LEU A 36 -7.96 -3.21 6.81
C LEU A 36 -8.00 -2.65 5.39
N ALA A 37 -8.94 -1.74 5.08
CA ALA A 37 -9.04 -1.12 3.77
C ALA A 37 -7.76 -0.34 3.40
N MET A 38 -7.17 0.37 4.36
CA MET A 38 -5.91 1.08 4.21
C MET A 38 -4.76 0.13 3.81
N TRP A 39 -4.56 -0.96 4.57
CA TRP A 39 -3.52 -1.93 4.27
C TRP A 39 -3.76 -2.66 2.95
N VAL A 40 -5.01 -2.95 2.60
CA VAL A 40 -5.35 -3.50 1.27
C VAL A 40 -4.98 -2.52 0.16
N ALA A 41 -5.33 -1.24 0.28
CA ALA A 41 -5.00 -0.23 -0.73
C ALA A 41 -3.49 -0.10 -0.94
N LEU A 42 -2.71 -0.04 0.15
CA LEU A 42 -1.25 0.09 0.11
C LEU A 42 -0.55 -1.16 -0.44
N THR A 43 -0.99 -2.34 -0.03
CA THR A 43 -0.40 -3.61 -0.49
C THR A 43 -0.76 -3.91 -1.95
N GLN A 44 -1.98 -3.55 -2.38
CA GLN A 44 -2.37 -3.66 -3.77
C GLN A 44 -1.61 -2.68 -4.65
N SER A 45 -1.43 -1.41 -4.25
CA SER A 45 -0.63 -0.46 -5.03
C SER A 45 0.81 -0.92 -5.17
N TRP A 46 1.38 -1.48 -4.09
CA TRP A 46 2.72 -2.06 -4.11
C TRP A 46 2.81 -3.25 -5.07
N SER A 47 1.77 -4.10 -5.13
CA SER A 47 1.74 -5.25 -6.03
C SER A 47 1.82 -4.86 -7.51
N ILE A 48 1.27 -3.70 -7.89
CA ILE A 48 1.27 -3.22 -9.29
C ILE A 48 2.70 -3.11 -9.82
N LEU A 49 3.60 -2.54 -9.02
CA LEU A 49 5.02 -2.46 -9.37
C LEU A 49 5.74 -3.74 -8.98
N SER A 50 5.80 -4.04 -7.69
CA SER A 50 6.76 -4.98 -7.13
C SER A 50 6.42 -6.43 -7.43
N ALA A 51 5.13 -6.78 -7.40
CA ALA A 51 4.73 -8.15 -7.72
C ALA A 51 4.87 -8.47 -9.21
N MET A 52 4.62 -7.51 -10.09
CA MET A 52 4.71 -7.73 -11.53
C MET A 52 6.15 -7.68 -12.03
N THR A 53 6.99 -6.78 -11.51
CA THR A 53 8.40 -6.61 -11.95
C THR A 53 9.40 -7.47 -11.18
N GLY A 54 9.04 -8.01 -10.02
CA GLY A 54 9.96 -8.75 -9.14
C GLY A 54 10.87 -7.87 -8.28
N TYR A 55 10.80 -6.55 -8.43
CA TYR A 55 11.56 -5.59 -7.62
C TYR A 55 10.87 -5.35 -6.28
N VAL A 56 11.59 -5.44 -5.16
CA VAL A 56 11.04 -5.09 -3.84
C VAL A 56 11.29 -3.60 -3.57
N SER A 57 10.25 -2.77 -3.58
CA SER A 57 10.39 -1.35 -3.24
C SER A 57 10.05 -1.10 -1.77
N LEU A 58 10.93 -0.41 -1.04
CA LEU A 58 10.67 0.11 0.30
C LEU A 58 10.35 1.61 0.31
N GLY A 59 10.13 2.21 -0.87
CA GLY A 59 9.91 3.65 -1.03
C GLY A 59 8.47 4.12 -0.85
N HIS A 60 7.49 3.24 -0.65
CA HIS A 60 6.06 3.61 -0.61
C HIS A 60 5.73 4.65 0.48
N VAL A 61 6.43 4.58 1.61
CA VAL A 61 6.31 5.55 2.71
C VAL A 61 6.60 6.99 2.28
N VAL A 62 7.53 7.21 1.34
CA VAL A 62 7.84 8.57 0.83
C VAL A 62 6.58 9.19 0.22
N PHE A 63 5.86 8.40 -0.55
CA PHE A 63 4.64 8.85 -1.23
C PHE A 63 3.49 9.02 -0.23
N CYS A 64 3.35 8.13 0.75
CA CYS A 64 2.42 8.32 1.87
C CYS A 64 2.66 9.64 2.60
N GLY A 65 3.91 9.90 2.99
CA GLY A 65 4.27 11.09 3.74
C GLY A 65 4.09 12.38 2.93
N ILE A 66 4.45 12.38 1.63
CA ILE A 66 4.20 13.52 0.73
C ILE A 66 2.71 13.81 0.63
N GLY A 67 1.89 12.76 0.50
CA GLY A 67 0.43 12.90 0.46
C GLY A 67 -0.16 13.45 1.75
N ALA A 68 0.30 12.95 2.90
CA ALA A 68 -0.06 13.50 4.20
C ALA A 68 0.36 14.97 4.30
N TYR A 69 1.58 15.32 3.92
CA TYR A 69 2.06 16.70 3.95
C TYR A 69 1.21 17.64 3.07
N MET A 70 0.85 17.20 1.87
CA MET A 70 -0.03 17.97 0.99
C MET A 70 -1.41 18.20 1.58
N VAL A 71 -2.01 17.18 2.22
CA VAL A 71 -3.28 17.35 2.93
C VAL A 71 -3.11 18.27 4.14
N ALA A 72 -2.03 18.16 4.90
CA ALA A 72 -1.75 19.06 6.03
C ALA A 72 -1.70 20.54 5.61
N LEU A 73 -1.20 20.84 4.40
CA LEU A 73 -1.13 22.19 3.86
C LEU A 73 -2.45 22.69 3.25
N THR A 74 -3.24 21.79 2.66
CA THR A 74 -4.46 22.15 1.92
C THR A 74 -5.73 22.03 2.74
N THR A 75 -5.68 21.37 3.90
CA THR A 75 -6.84 21.23 4.78
C THR A 75 -7.31 22.61 5.26
N GLY A 76 -8.60 22.89 5.11
CA GLY A 76 -9.22 24.18 5.44
C GLY A 76 -9.27 25.20 4.30
N SER A 77 -8.53 24.99 3.20
CA SER A 77 -8.57 25.88 2.03
C SER A 77 -9.29 25.30 0.82
N LEU A 78 -9.24 23.97 0.65
CA LEU A 78 -9.83 23.26 -0.48
C LEU A 78 -10.84 22.20 -0.01
N PRO A 79 -11.84 21.85 -0.84
CA PRO A 79 -12.69 20.69 -0.60
C PRO A 79 -11.86 19.41 -0.50
N LEU A 80 -12.28 18.50 0.38
CA LEU A 80 -11.57 17.24 0.68
C LEU A 80 -11.14 16.46 -0.57
N ALA A 81 -12.04 16.32 -1.55
CA ALA A 81 -11.76 15.59 -2.79
C ALA A 81 -10.63 16.24 -3.61
N ALA A 82 -10.56 17.58 -3.63
CA ALA A 82 -9.48 18.31 -4.29
C ALA A 82 -8.16 18.12 -3.54
N SER A 83 -8.16 18.21 -2.20
CA SER A 83 -6.96 17.98 -1.38
C SER A 83 -6.39 16.57 -1.58
N LEU A 84 -7.25 15.55 -1.62
CA LEU A 84 -6.84 14.17 -1.92
C LEU A 84 -6.33 14.00 -3.36
N GLY A 85 -6.95 14.69 -4.33
CA GLY A 85 -6.46 14.74 -5.70
C GLY A 85 -5.05 15.34 -5.79
N PHE A 86 -4.81 16.46 -5.10
CA PHE A 86 -3.48 17.08 -5.02
C PHE A 86 -2.46 16.20 -4.30
N ALA A 87 -2.87 15.48 -3.25
CA ALA A 87 -2.00 14.51 -2.57
C ALA A 87 -1.53 13.40 -3.51
N GLY A 88 -2.45 12.81 -4.27
CA GLY A 88 -2.12 11.80 -5.28
C GLY A 88 -1.25 12.35 -6.41
N LEU A 89 -1.55 13.56 -6.90
CA LEU A 89 -0.75 14.22 -7.95
C LEU A 89 0.67 14.54 -7.48
N ALA A 90 0.83 15.11 -6.29
CA ALA A 90 2.15 15.40 -5.72
C ALA A 90 2.97 14.12 -5.53
N ALA A 91 2.34 13.04 -5.04
CA ALA A 91 2.98 11.73 -4.97
C ALA A 91 3.40 11.22 -6.36
N GLY A 92 2.52 11.31 -7.36
CA GLY A 92 2.83 10.90 -8.74
C GLY A 92 3.97 11.71 -9.39
N VAL A 93 3.99 13.04 -9.21
CA VAL A 93 5.06 13.91 -9.70
C VAL A 93 6.38 13.59 -9.00
N SER A 94 6.35 13.44 -7.67
CA SER A 94 7.54 13.04 -6.91
C SER A 94 8.07 11.68 -7.35
N ALA A 95 7.18 10.73 -7.65
CA ALA A 95 7.54 9.41 -8.15
C ALA A 95 8.14 9.46 -9.55
N LEU A 96 7.73 10.40 -10.40
CA LEU A 96 8.34 10.60 -11.72
C LEU A 96 9.78 11.10 -11.56
N VAL A 97 10.00 12.10 -10.70
CA VAL A 97 11.33 12.67 -10.42
C VAL A 97 12.25 11.62 -9.78
N ILE A 98 11.76 10.92 -8.76
CA ILE A 98 12.49 9.88 -8.02
C ILE A 98 12.72 8.62 -8.88
N GLY A 99 11.73 8.23 -9.68
CA GLY A 99 11.76 6.99 -10.45
C GLY A 99 12.85 7.00 -11.53
N LEU A 100 13.13 8.16 -12.14
CA LEU A 100 14.15 8.30 -13.19
C LEU A 100 15.56 7.84 -12.78
N PRO A 101 16.12 8.24 -11.62
CA PRO A 101 17.39 7.71 -11.13
C PRO A 101 17.25 6.34 -10.47
N VAL A 102 16.18 6.10 -9.69
CA VAL A 102 16.07 4.89 -8.85
C VAL A 102 15.84 3.63 -9.68
N LEU A 103 15.06 3.71 -10.76
CA LEU A 103 14.73 2.55 -11.61
C LEU A 103 15.89 2.08 -12.50
N ARG A 104 17.03 2.77 -12.48
CA ARG A 104 18.26 2.35 -13.16
C ARG A 104 19.02 1.27 -12.38
N VAL A 105 18.73 1.12 -11.09
CA VAL A 105 19.40 0.15 -10.22
C VAL A 105 18.66 -1.18 -10.23
N ARG A 106 19.41 -2.28 -10.31
CA ARG A 106 18.89 -3.64 -10.48
C ARG A 106 19.02 -4.49 -9.21
N GLY A 107 18.11 -5.45 -9.06
CA GLY A 107 18.22 -6.51 -8.04
C GLY A 107 18.12 -6.01 -6.59
N PRO A 108 18.84 -6.65 -5.64
CA PRO A 108 18.76 -6.31 -4.21
C PRO A 108 19.16 -4.86 -3.89
N TYR A 109 20.02 -4.25 -4.72
CA TYR A 109 20.43 -2.86 -4.55
C TYR A 109 19.27 -1.87 -4.68
N PHE A 110 18.22 -2.21 -5.42
CA PHE A 110 17.01 -1.39 -5.51
C PHE A 110 16.30 -1.28 -4.16
N VAL A 111 16.29 -2.36 -3.36
CA VAL A 111 15.71 -2.38 -2.02
C VAL A 111 16.46 -1.43 -1.10
N ILE A 112 17.79 -1.53 -1.10
CA ILE A 112 18.69 -0.70 -0.29
C ILE A 112 18.54 0.77 -0.69
N LEU A 113 18.54 1.06 -2.00
CA LEU A 113 18.40 2.42 -2.52
C LEU A 113 17.04 3.04 -2.14
N THR A 114 15.95 2.30 -2.29
CA THR A 114 14.61 2.82 -1.96
C THR A 114 14.41 3.03 -0.46
N PHE A 115 15.00 2.19 0.38
CA PHE A 115 15.04 2.40 1.83
C PHE A 115 15.88 3.63 2.21
N GLY A 116 17.10 3.74 1.67
CA GLY A 116 17.96 4.90 1.90
C GLY A 116 17.31 6.21 1.44
N LEU A 117 16.60 6.19 0.31
CA LEU A 117 15.82 7.34 -0.14
C LEU A 117 14.68 7.68 0.83
N ALA A 118 13.97 6.69 1.36
CA ALA A 118 12.90 6.92 2.31
C ALA A 118 13.42 7.62 3.57
N GLU A 119 14.54 7.16 4.11
CA GLU A 119 15.16 7.76 5.30
C GLU A 119 15.75 9.14 5.00
N LEU A 120 16.31 9.36 3.81
CA LEU A 120 16.78 10.67 3.38
C LEU A 120 15.62 11.67 3.33
N VAL A 121 14.52 11.33 2.65
CA VAL A 121 13.36 12.23 2.50
C VAL A 121 12.74 12.55 3.87
N LYS A 122 12.60 11.54 4.73
CA LYS A 122 12.15 11.71 6.11
C LYS A 122 13.00 12.74 6.84
N ASN A 123 14.31 12.55 6.89
CA ASN A 123 15.22 13.43 7.65
C ASN A 123 15.27 14.86 7.07
N VAL A 124 15.20 15.01 5.75
CA VAL A 124 15.10 16.33 5.10
C VAL A 124 13.82 17.06 5.53
N ILE A 125 12.67 16.38 5.52
CA ILE A 125 11.39 17.00 5.88
C ILE A 125 11.34 17.32 7.37
N VAL A 126 11.82 16.42 8.24
CA VAL A 126 11.92 16.67 9.68
C VAL A 126 12.80 17.88 9.95
N GLN A 127 13.93 18.02 9.26
CA GLN A 127 14.83 19.17 9.41
C GLN A 127 14.16 20.48 8.96
N ILE A 128 13.40 20.45 7.85
CA ILE A 128 12.64 21.61 7.37
C ILE A 128 11.58 22.03 8.39
N GLU A 129 10.75 21.11 8.88
CA GLU A 129 9.70 21.41 9.85
C GLU A 129 10.29 21.90 11.19
N THR A 130 11.42 21.33 11.63
CA THR A 130 12.15 21.80 12.82
C THR A 130 12.67 23.22 12.63
N GLY A 131 13.23 23.54 11.46
CA GLY A 131 13.69 24.89 11.12
C GLY A 131 12.57 25.93 11.06
N LEU A 132 11.34 25.50 10.74
CA LEU A 132 10.13 26.33 10.77
C LEU A 132 9.50 26.44 12.18
N GLY A 133 10.04 25.73 13.18
CA GLY A 133 9.45 25.66 14.53
C GLY A 133 8.12 24.92 14.59
N GLN A 134 7.78 24.13 13.56
CA GLN A 134 6.52 23.39 13.45
C GLN A 134 6.76 21.93 13.84
N PHE A 135 6.58 21.59 15.11
CA PHE A 135 6.76 20.20 15.57
C PHE A 135 5.54 19.32 15.31
N SER A 136 4.34 19.91 15.35
CA SER A 136 3.09 19.23 15.05
C SER A 136 2.04 20.22 14.57
N ARG A 137 1.30 19.86 13.52
CA ARG A 137 0.19 20.67 13.00
C ARG A 137 -1.11 19.97 13.36
N LEU A 138 -1.91 20.61 14.21
CA LEU A 138 -3.26 20.13 14.51
C LEU A 138 -4.18 20.38 13.33
N ILE A 139 -5.02 19.40 13.03
CA ILE A 139 -5.97 19.46 11.93
C ILE A 139 -7.35 19.56 12.54
N PHE A 140 -7.98 20.69 12.29
CA PHE A 140 -9.33 20.96 12.72
C PHE A 140 -10.32 20.55 11.62
N ASP A 141 -11.52 20.16 12.02
CA ASP A 141 -12.64 19.83 11.12
C ASP A 141 -12.42 18.58 10.25
N ALA A 142 -11.78 17.54 10.83
CA ALA A 142 -11.65 16.26 10.17
C ALA A 142 -13.04 15.60 9.97
N PRO A 143 -13.33 15.03 8.79
CA PRO A 143 -14.58 14.33 8.54
C PRO A 143 -14.78 13.17 9.53
N PRO A 144 -16.04 12.79 9.81
CA PRO A 144 -16.32 11.68 10.71
C PRO A 144 -15.73 10.37 10.16
N LEU A 145 -15.41 9.46 11.08
CA LEU A 145 -14.80 8.18 10.79
C LEU A 145 -15.52 7.40 9.68
N ASN A 146 -16.85 7.40 9.68
CA ASN A 146 -17.66 6.71 8.67
C ASN A 146 -17.38 7.22 7.25
N SER A 147 -17.24 8.53 7.08
CA SER A 147 -16.92 9.13 5.77
C SER A 147 -15.50 8.79 5.32
N LEU A 148 -14.53 8.86 6.23
CA LEU A 148 -13.14 8.47 5.94
C LEU A 148 -13.03 6.99 5.59
N TYR A 149 -13.79 6.13 6.27
CA TYR A 149 -13.88 4.71 5.96
C TYR A 149 -14.42 4.46 4.56
N LEU A 150 -15.52 5.10 4.16
CA LEU A 150 -16.08 4.93 2.82
C LEU A 150 -15.11 5.37 1.71
N VAL A 151 -14.37 6.48 1.93
CA VAL A 151 -13.32 6.92 1.00
C VAL A 151 -12.19 5.88 0.92
N MET A 152 -11.70 5.39 2.07
CA MET A 152 -10.63 4.39 2.11
C MET A 152 -11.07 3.06 1.48
N LEU A 153 -12.30 2.62 1.74
CA LEU A 153 -12.89 1.42 1.15
C LEU A 153 -13.02 1.58 -0.37
N GLY A 154 -13.56 2.71 -0.84
CA GLY A 154 -13.64 3.04 -2.26
C GLY A 154 -12.28 3.00 -2.94
N LEU A 155 -11.25 3.54 -2.29
CA LEU A 155 -9.87 3.50 -2.78
C LEU A 155 -9.33 2.06 -2.82
N ALA A 156 -9.50 1.27 -1.76
CA ALA A 156 -9.06 -0.12 -1.71
C ALA A 156 -9.68 -0.98 -2.83
N VAL A 157 -10.98 -0.78 -3.09
CA VAL A 157 -11.71 -1.45 -4.17
C VAL A 157 -11.20 -0.98 -5.53
N ALA A 158 -11.09 0.34 -5.74
CA ALA A 158 -10.60 0.90 -7.00
C ALA A 158 -9.21 0.41 -7.35
N VAL A 159 -8.30 0.33 -6.37
CA VAL A 159 -6.91 -0.12 -6.56
C VAL A 159 -6.85 -1.63 -6.80
N THR A 160 -7.69 -2.42 -6.11
CA THR A 160 -7.79 -3.86 -6.37
C THR A 160 -8.25 -4.11 -7.81
N VAL A 161 -9.27 -3.39 -8.27
CA VAL A 161 -9.77 -3.47 -9.64
C VAL A 161 -8.68 -3.02 -10.63
N ALA A 162 -8.02 -1.90 -10.37
CA ALA A 162 -6.92 -1.41 -11.19
C ALA A 162 -5.77 -2.43 -11.27
N ALA A 163 -5.37 -3.06 -10.17
CA ALA A 163 -4.33 -4.09 -10.15
C ALA A 163 -4.70 -5.30 -11.02
N VAL A 164 -5.96 -5.74 -10.99
CA VAL A 164 -6.46 -6.82 -11.85
C VAL A 164 -6.40 -6.40 -13.33
N PHE A 165 -6.87 -5.20 -13.68
CA PHE A 165 -6.82 -4.71 -15.05
C PHE A 165 -5.38 -4.55 -15.57
N VAL A 166 -4.51 -3.95 -14.77
CA VAL A 166 -3.10 -3.73 -15.12
C VAL A 166 -2.41 -5.07 -15.36
N ARG A 167 -2.66 -6.09 -14.51
CA ARG A 167 -2.08 -7.44 -14.67
C ARG A 167 -2.41 -8.08 -16.01
N HIS A 168 -3.64 -7.93 -16.50
CA HIS A 168 -4.09 -8.55 -17.75
C HIS A 168 -3.80 -7.68 -18.99
N SER A 169 -3.44 -6.41 -18.80
CA SER A 169 -3.10 -5.46 -19.85
C SER A 169 -1.70 -5.70 -20.47
N LYS A 170 -1.40 -4.99 -21.56
CA LYS A 170 -0.06 -4.97 -22.18
C LYS A 170 1.02 -4.51 -21.20
N LEU A 171 0.69 -3.58 -20.30
CA LEU A 171 1.60 -3.07 -19.27
C LEU A 171 2.01 -4.21 -18.34
N GLY A 172 1.04 -4.93 -17.75
CA GLY A 172 1.31 -6.05 -16.84
C GLY A 172 2.11 -7.17 -17.49
N ARG A 173 1.79 -7.56 -18.74
CA ARG A 173 2.57 -8.56 -19.49
C ARG A 173 4.02 -8.13 -19.68
N GLY A 174 4.26 -6.85 -20.00
CA GLY A 174 5.60 -6.31 -20.14
C GLY A 174 6.37 -6.29 -18.81
N LEU A 175 5.72 -5.95 -17.69
CA LEU A 175 6.34 -6.03 -16.36
C LEU A 175 6.69 -7.47 -15.97
N ILE A 176 5.80 -8.42 -16.26
CA ILE A 176 6.04 -9.85 -16.00
C ILE A 176 7.23 -10.36 -16.83
N ALA A 177 7.35 -9.95 -18.09
CA ALA A 177 8.52 -10.28 -18.91
C ALA A 177 9.83 -9.71 -18.29
N ILE A 178 9.79 -8.48 -17.78
CA ILE A 178 10.92 -7.86 -17.05
C ILE A 178 11.29 -8.67 -15.80
N ARG A 179 10.29 -9.21 -15.08
CA ARG A 179 10.50 -10.03 -13.89
C ARG A 179 11.20 -11.35 -14.18
N GLU A 180 10.93 -11.96 -15.34
CA GLU A 180 11.56 -13.23 -15.74
C GLU A 180 13.02 -13.01 -16.14
N ASN A 181 13.26 -12.10 -17.09
CA ASN A 181 14.60 -11.71 -17.49
C ASN A 181 14.57 -10.33 -18.16
N GLU A 182 15.07 -9.33 -17.43
CA GLU A 182 15.11 -7.94 -17.88
C GLU A 182 15.93 -7.73 -19.15
N GLU A 183 17.10 -8.37 -19.26
CA GLU A 183 18.00 -8.23 -20.42
C GLU A 183 17.39 -8.89 -21.68
N ALA A 184 16.76 -10.05 -21.51
CA ALA A 184 16.06 -10.71 -22.60
C ALA A 184 14.83 -9.92 -23.05
N ALA A 185 14.08 -9.33 -22.12
CA ALA A 185 12.93 -8.47 -22.44
C ALA A 185 13.36 -7.22 -23.22
N GLU A 186 14.49 -6.61 -22.84
CA GLU A 186 15.06 -5.47 -23.54
C GLU A 186 15.52 -5.84 -24.96
N ALA A 187 16.16 -7.02 -25.13
CA ALA A 187 16.63 -7.50 -26.42
C ALA A 187 15.51 -7.74 -27.45
N ILE A 188 14.30 -8.11 -27.00
CA ILE A 188 13.11 -8.27 -27.86
C ILE A 188 12.28 -6.98 -28.00
N GLY A 189 12.80 -5.83 -27.55
CA GLY A 189 12.20 -4.51 -27.75
C GLY A 189 11.17 -4.08 -26.71
N VAL A 190 11.10 -4.74 -25.55
CA VAL A 190 10.25 -4.26 -24.44
C VAL A 190 10.85 -2.97 -23.86
N PRO A 191 10.10 -1.85 -23.79
CA PRO A 191 10.63 -0.60 -23.25
C PRO A 191 10.69 -0.64 -21.72
N VAL A 192 11.70 -1.33 -21.18
CA VAL A 192 11.87 -1.66 -19.74
C VAL A 192 11.70 -0.43 -18.85
N ILE A 193 12.48 0.62 -19.10
CA ILE A 193 12.47 1.83 -18.25
C ILE A 193 11.12 2.53 -18.27
N ARG A 194 10.45 2.59 -19.42
CA ARG A 194 9.15 3.26 -19.58
C ARG A 194 8.07 2.50 -18.82
N LEU A 195 8.02 1.17 -18.94
CA LEU A 195 7.04 0.35 -18.24
C LEU A 195 7.25 0.40 -16.73
N LYS A 196 8.50 0.29 -16.27
CA LYS A 196 8.84 0.45 -14.84
C LYS A 196 8.40 1.81 -14.32
N LEU A 197 8.65 2.90 -15.05
CA LEU A 197 8.31 4.25 -14.62
C LEU A 197 6.78 4.45 -14.54
N ILE A 198 6.02 3.99 -15.53
CA ILE A 198 4.55 4.07 -15.50
C ILE A 198 4.01 3.28 -14.30
N ALA A 199 4.51 2.07 -14.07
CA ALA A 199 4.11 1.24 -12.94
C ALA A 199 4.48 1.88 -11.60
N PHE A 200 5.66 2.50 -11.50
CA PHE A 200 6.15 3.18 -10.30
C PHE A 200 5.30 4.40 -9.95
N VAL A 201 4.98 5.24 -10.94
CA VAL A 201 4.11 6.41 -10.75
C VAL A 201 2.69 5.97 -10.37
N ALA A 202 2.12 4.97 -11.04
CA ALA A 202 0.80 4.44 -10.70
C ALA A 202 0.76 3.86 -9.27
N ALA A 203 1.82 3.14 -8.85
CA ALA A 203 1.96 2.59 -7.52
C ALA A 203 2.17 3.65 -6.43
N ALA A 204 2.65 4.85 -6.78
CA ALA A 204 2.93 5.95 -5.85
C ALA A 204 1.73 6.88 -5.59
N ILE A 205 0.87 7.10 -6.59
CA ILE A 205 -0.32 7.96 -6.46
C ILE A 205 -1.22 7.47 -5.32
N ILE A 206 -1.40 6.14 -5.22
CA ILE A 206 -2.30 5.52 -4.23
C ILE A 206 -1.82 5.75 -2.78
N PRO A 207 -0.57 5.41 -2.40
CA PRO A 207 0.03 5.80 -1.13
C PRO A 207 -0.15 7.28 -0.79
N GLY A 208 -0.01 8.19 -1.76
CA GLY A 208 -0.23 9.62 -1.55
C GLY A 208 -1.65 9.93 -1.08
N ILE A 209 -2.65 9.36 -1.73
CA ILE A 209 -4.05 9.52 -1.31
C ILE A 209 -4.28 8.87 0.06
N VAL A 210 -3.76 7.65 0.28
CA VAL A 210 -3.88 6.92 1.54
C VAL A 210 -3.29 7.73 2.71
N GLY A 211 -2.08 8.27 2.55
CA GLY A 211 -1.41 9.07 3.57
C GLY A 211 -2.20 10.33 3.92
N GLY A 212 -2.82 10.97 2.93
CA GLY A 212 -3.74 12.09 3.14
C GLY A 212 -4.98 11.72 3.96
N VAL A 213 -5.63 10.60 3.67
CA VAL A 213 -6.79 10.11 4.45
C VAL A 213 -6.36 9.68 5.86
N MET A 214 -5.21 9.02 5.99
CA MET A 214 -4.65 8.60 7.27
C MET A 214 -4.36 9.78 8.18
N LEU A 215 -3.87 10.88 7.63
CA LEU A 215 -3.65 12.11 8.37
C LEU A 215 -4.95 12.67 8.97
N LEU A 216 -6.05 12.67 8.21
CA LEU A 216 -7.35 13.14 8.70
C LEU A 216 -7.90 12.26 9.82
N ARG A 217 -7.58 10.95 9.78
CA ARG A 217 -7.94 10.00 10.84
C ARG A 217 -7.21 10.29 12.16
N THR A 218 -5.94 10.68 12.09
CA THR A 218 -5.11 10.96 13.26
C THR A 218 -5.28 12.40 13.77
N SER A 219 -5.73 13.31 12.90
CA SER A 219 -6.02 14.73 13.20
C SER A 219 -4.81 15.58 13.64
N TYR A 220 -3.59 15.08 13.48
CA TYR A 220 -2.37 15.86 13.62
C TYR A 220 -1.33 15.36 12.62
N PHE A 221 -0.52 16.30 12.10
CA PHE A 221 0.63 15.99 11.24
C PHE A 221 1.93 16.06 12.04
N GLU A 222 2.67 14.96 12.05
CA GLU A 222 4.04 14.90 12.55
C GLU A 222 4.93 14.25 11.48
N ALA A 223 5.98 14.95 11.05
CA ALA A 223 6.83 14.50 9.94
C ALA A 223 7.51 13.14 10.22
N ALA A 224 7.97 12.90 11.45
CA ALA A 224 8.62 11.65 11.82
C ALA A 224 7.69 10.43 11.72
N GLN A 225 6.41 10.61 12.04
CA GLN A 225 5.39 9.55 11.98
C GLN A 225 4.85 9.36 10.56
N ALA A 226 4.63 10.44 9.82
CA ALA A 226 4.10 10.38 8.45
C ALA A 226 5.06 9.68 7.48
N PHE A 227 6.36 9.76 7.73
CA PHE A 227 7.41 9.15 6.92
C PHE A 227 8.04 7.90 7.57
N ASP A 228 7.30 7.18 8.43
CA ASP A 228 7.82 6.00 9.15
C ASP A 228 8.08 4.78 8.21
N PRO A 229 9.35 4.34 8.03
CA PRO A 229 9.70 3.21 7.18
C PRO A 229 9.03 1.88 7.58
N VAL A 230 8.56 1.75 8.82
CA VAL A 230 7.80 0.57 9.28
C VAL A 230 6.57 0.33 8.42
N ILE A 231 5.96 1.38 7.86
CA ILE A 231 4.83 1.28 6.92
C ILE A 231 5.27 0.49 5.67
N SER A 232 6.38 0.87 5.03
CA SER A 232 6.90 0.17 3.85
C SER A 232 7.25 -1.29 4.14
N PHE A 233 7.89 -1.56 5.30
CA PHE A 233 8.19 -2.94 5.69
C PHE A 233 6.92 -3.76 5.88
N SER A 234 5.89 -3.19 6.50
CA SER A 234 4.59 -3.83 6.70
C SER A 234 3.88 -4.12 5.38
N ILE A 235 3.94 -3.20 4.41
CA ILE A 235 3.39 -3.39 3.06
C ILE A 235 4.05 -4.60 2.37
N VAL A 236 5.39 -4.61 2.29
CA VAL A 236 6.15 -5.69 1.64
C VAL A 236 5.83 -7.03 2.30
N THR A 237 5.84 -7.02 3.62
CA THR A 237 5.53 -8.16 4.46
C THR A 237 4.15 -8.74 4.17
N MET A 238 3.10 -7.92 4.22
CA MET A 238 1.74 -8.38 3.96
C MET A 238 1.61 -8.92 2.53
N ALA A 239 2.25 -8.28 1.56
CA ALA A 239 2.24 -8.74 0.18
C ALA A 239 2.95 -10.10 -0.01
N ILE A 240 4.08 -10.33 0.68
CA ILE A 240 4.80 -11.62 0.65
C ILE A 240 3.99 -12.70 1.39
N VAL A 241 3.51 -12.41 2.60
CA VAL A 241 2.69 -13.31 3.43
C VAL A 241 1.43 -13.73 2.68
N GLY A 242 0.74 -12.79 2.05
CA GLY A 242 -0.43 -13.07 1.23
C GLY A 242 -0.13 -13.81 -0.08
N GLY A 243 1.08 -13.63 -0.61
CA GLY A 243 1.58 -14.19 -1.86
C GLY A 243 1.44 -13.21 -3.02
N SER A 244 2.57 -12.76 -3.56
CA SER A 244 2.62 -11.72 -4.59
C SER A 244 2.16 -12.17 -5.98
N GLY A 245 1.95 -13.46 -6.22
CA GLY A 245 1.60 -13.99 -7.55
C GLY A 245 0.19 -13.65 -8.05
N SER A 246 -0.72 -13.24 -7.17
CA SER A 246 -2.15 -13.05 -7.46
C SER A 246 -2.69 -11.78 -6.82
N ALA A 247 -3.69 -11.15 -7.45
CA ALA A 247 -4.40 -10.00 -6.88
C ALA A 247 -5.13 -10.34 -5.56
N ARG A 248 -5.38 -11.62 -5.28
CA ARG A 248 -5.99 -12.07 -4.01
C ARG A 248 -5.00 -12.09 -2.85
N GLY A 249 -3.72 -12.23 -3.14
CA GLY A 249 -2.68 -12.35 -2.12
C GLY A 249 -2.61 -11.15 -1.20
N PRO A 250 -2.46 -9.91 -1.71
CA PRO A 250 -2.43 -8.70 -0.88
C PRO A 250 -3.63 -8.57 0.07
N ILE A 251 -4.84 -8.96 -0.37
CA ILE A 251 -6.05 -8.93 0.47
C ILE A 251 -5.95 -9.93 1.61
N LEU A 252 -5.56 -11.18 1.32
CA LEU A 252 -5.39 -12.21 2.36
C LEU A 252 -4.27 -11.86 3.34
N GLY A 253 -3.17 -11.29 2.84
CA GLY A 253 -2.05 -10.84 3.65
C GLY A 253 -2.43 -9.70 4.59
N ALA A 254 -3.12 -8.67 4.08
CA ALA A 254 -3.63 -7.57 4.89
C ALA A 254 -4.64 -8.05 5.93
N PHE A 255 -5.56 -8.95 5.56
CA PHE A 255 -6.56 -9.51 6.47
C PHE A 255 -5.92 -10.32 7.60
N ALA A 256 -5.01 -11.24 7.26
CA ALA A 256 -4.28 -12.03 8.25
C ALA A 256 -3.46 -11.15 9.19
N PHE A 257 -2.76 -10.14 8.64
CA PHE A 257 -1.93 -9.24 9.43
C PHE A 257 -2.77 -8.37 10.37
N VAL A 258 -3.86 -7.76 9.89
CA VAL A 258 -4.71 -6.90 10.71
C VAL A 258 -5.39 -7.68 11.83
N LEU A 259 -5.96 -8.85 11.53
CA LEU A 259 -6.57 -9.70 12.56
C LEU A 259 -5.56 -10.16 13.60
N LEU A 260 -4.37 -10.57 13.16
CA LEU A 260 -3.32 -10.99 14.07
C LEU A 260 -2.85 -9.82 14.94
N SER A 261 -2.65 -8.65 14.34
CA SER A 261 -2.25 -7.43 15.05
C SER A 261 -3.27 -7.05 16.11
N GLU A 262 -4.56 -7.08 15.76
CA GLU A 262 -5.66 -6.75 16.67
C GLU A 262 -5.74 -7.74 17.84
N LEU A 263 -5.64 -9.04 17.56
CA LEU A 263 -5.68 -10.08 18.58
C LEU A 263 -4.48 -10.01 19.53
N LEU A 264 -3.29 -9.77 18.99
CA LEU A 264 -2.06 -9.61 19.78
C LEU A 264 -2.10 -8.34 20.62
N TRP A 265 -2.58 -7.24 20.06
CA TRP A 265 -2.72 -5.98 20.78
C TRP A 265 -3.73 -6.09 21.93
N ALA A 266 -4.88 -6.73 21.69
CA ALA A 266 -5.91 -6.93 22.71
C ALA A 266 -5.47 -7.84 23.88
N ARG A 267 -4.54 -8.78 23.65
CA ARG A 267 -4.10 -9.76 24.66
C ARG A 267 -2.73 -9.45 25.27
N PHE A 268 -1.82 -8.86 24.50
CA PHE A 268 -0.43 -8.62 24.86
C PHE A 268 0.07 -7.25 24.38
N PRO A 269 -0.53 -6.12 24.82
CA PRO A 269 -0.26 -4.79 24.28
C PRO A 269 1.19 -4.32 24.45
N GLN A 270 1.94 -4.87 25.41
CA GLN A 270 3.35 -4.52 25.65
C GLN A 270 4.33 -5.32 24.75
N LEU A 271 3.94 -6.53 24.35
CA LEU A 271 4.81 -7.46 23.60
C LEU A 271 4.37 -7.64 22.15
N TYR A 272 3.25 -7.03 21.74
CA TYR A 272 2.63 -7.31 20.44
C TYR A 272 3.59 -7.08 19.27
N MET A 273 4.39 -6.00 19.26
CA MET A 273 5.35 -5.74 18.17
C MET A 273 6.43 -6.82 18.07
N ILE A 274 6.94 -7.31 19.22
CA ILE A 274 7.95 -8.35 19.27
C ILE A 274 7.36 -9.67 18.76
N ILE A 275 6.18 -10.04 19.27
CA ILE A 275 5.50 -11.28 18.88
C ILE A 275 5.15 -11.24 17.38
N LEU A 276 4.62 -10.11 16.91
CA LEU A 276 4.27 -9.92 15.51
C LEU A 276 5.49 -10.04 14.60
N GLY A 277 6.62 -9.42 14.96
CA GLY A 277 7.86 -9.53 14.19
C GLY A 277 8.41 -10.96 14.13
N ILE A 278 8.42 -11.69 15.25
CA ILE A 278 8.85 -13.10 15.29
C ILE A 278 7.93 -13.97 14.42
N LEU A 279 6.62 -13.81 14.57
CA LEU A 279 5.64 -14.58 13.81
C LEU A 279 5.76 -14.32 12.32
N LEU A 280 6.09 -13.09 11.95
CA LEU A 280 6.37 -12.72 10.58
C LEU A 280 7.59 -13.44 9.99
N ILE A 281 8.70 -13.45 10.72
CA ILE A 281 9.94 -14.12 10.30
C ILE A 281 9.67 -15.61 10.13
N LEU A 282 8.97 -16.23 11.08
CA LEU A 282 8.52 -17.62 10.99
C LEU A 282 7.67 -17.84 9.73
N PHE A 283 6.70 -16.97 9.47
CA PHE A 283 5.82 -17.13 8.31
C PHE A 283 6.60 -17.08 6.99
N ILE A 284 7.53 -16.12 6.84
CA ILE A 284 8.36 -15.99 5.64
C ILE A 284 9.26 -17.22 5.46
N LEU A 285 9.79 -17.80 6.54
CA LEU A 285 10.63 -18.99 6.51
C LEU A 285 9.84 -20.27 6.17
N PHE A 286 8.64 -20.44 6.74
CA PHE A 286 7.87 -21.68 6.63
C PHE A 286 6.85 -21.69 5.48
N VAL A 287 6.43 -20.52 4.98
CA VAL A 287 5.40 -20.39 3.92
C VAL A 287 5.90 -19.51 2.76
N PRO A 288 6.95 -19.92 2.03
CA PRO A 288 7.59 -19.11 0.99
C PRO A 288 6.69 -18.84 -0.24
N ARG A 289 5.59 -19.59 -0.40
CA ARG A 289 4.60 -19.36 -1.47
C ARG A 289 3.44 -18.45 -1.06
N GLY A 290 3.43 -17.97 0.19
CA GLY A 290 2.35 -17.17 0.77
C GLY A 290 1.03 -17.93 0.94
N LEU A 291 0.04 -17.27 1.53
CA LEU A 291 -1.29 -17.81 1.81
C LEU A 291 -2.05 -18.21 0.53
N SER A 292 -1.93 -17.41 -0.54
CA SER A 292 -2.58 -17.71 -1.82
C SER A 292 -2.06 -19.00 -2.47
N GLY A 293 -0.76 -19.31 -2.34
CA GLY A 293 -0.18 -20.54 -2.88
C GLY A 293 -0.66 -21.83 -2.19
N LEU A 294 -1.20 -21.75 -0.97
CA LEU A 294 -1.81 -22.88 -0.27
C LEU A 294 -3.22 -23.19 -0.78
N LEU A 295 -3.95 -22.17 -1.24
CA LEU A 295 -5.29 -22.29 -1.81
C LEU A 295 -5.22 -22.89 -3.22
N ASP A 296 -4.31 -22.41 -4.06
CA ASP A 296 -4.12 -22.91 -5.43
C ASP A 296 -3.68 -24.40 -5.45
N ARG A 297 -2.94 -24.85 -4.43
CA ARG A 297 -2.50 -26.26 -4.31
C ARG A 297 -3.64 -27.21 -3.92
N LYS A 298 -4.71 -26.70 -3.30
CA LYS A 298 -5.94 -27.47 -3.05
C LYS A 298 -6.80 -27.54 -4.31
N GLU A 299 -6.86 -26.48 -5.11
CA GLU A 299 -7.58 -26.48 -6.39
C GLU A 299 -6.90 -27.36 -7.46
N ALA A 300 -5.57 -27.49 -7.46
CA ALA A 300 -4.86 -28.40 -8.36
C ALA A 300 -4.92 -29.90 -7.95
N ARG A 301 -5.52 -30.22 -6.81
CA ARG A 301 -5.72 -31.59 -6.30
C ARG A 301 -7.19 -32.05 -6.33
N GLN A 302 -8.10 -31.20 -6.81
CA GLN A 302 -9.51 -31.53 -7.07
C GLN A 302 -9.75 -31.62 -8.57
#